data_AF-B0LU03-F1
#
_entry.id   AF-B0LU03-F1
#
_cell.length_a   1.000
_cell.length_b   1.000
_cell.length_c   1.000
_cell.angle_alpha   90.00
_cell.angle_beta   90.00
_cell.angle_gamma   90.00
#
_symmetry.space_group_name_H-M   'P 1'
#
loop_
_entity.id
_entity.type
_entity.pdbx_description
1 polymer ?
#
loop_
_entity_poly.entity_id
_entity_poly.type
_entity_poly.pdbx_seq_one_letter_code
_entity_poly.pdbx_strand_id
1 'polypeptide(L)'
;MSTEETLRLTVAALMQLTRERQPDVAAAIGLTQPQLSRRQSGKSAWTLTDCDRLAAHWGMPTLDLLAGPTHAAGCLPATRRPTADAQTAVPLAPSAPAPPAPCSAAPTATPAPAETAATPAPAETAAAAAPAPAAPASSAAPAPAPALAAAATSSVPRTPRRAAPAGPLPDLIRDRVVAALTEAGGDADVAQAALIKRAVPDVMALFAASRVGGRYEHSEFPPTAGILQKRSQKGADAIWEGRPKWRAVDLHRAARAGHITVDVTALDMNAAYLAALKTWLPIGKLTHSEGDRHDPKRSGVHLVDPGEWLTPDLPSPLGSRQEPGPLWITEPTLRALIRCAGMDLCTPPKIMESWTSGASEGLLEKMRRALVTVRDEAIDNNDEVTTEYVKSMYSKFVSTIGESAANREIRRPDWMHIIRSQAFVNLWLKAHKAHKAGLTVVQMSGTDELHVSGNWQAVFPEGRGLSQVKAKNIYTLGGNE
;
A
#
# COMPACT_ATOMS: atom_id res chain seq x y z
N MET A 1 26.76 -14.27 -7.11
CA MET A 1 25.90 -14.47 -8.28
C MET A 1 26.70 -15.29 -9.27
N SER A 2 26.21 -16.44 -9.69
CA SER A 2 26.89 -17.26 -10.70
C SER A 2 26.71 -16.68 -12.11
N THR A 3 27.59 -17.03 -13.04
CA THR A 3 27.47 -16.63 -14.46
C THR A 3 26.12 -17.06 -15.04
N GLU A 4 25.62 -18.23 -14.63
CA GLU A 4 24.33 -18.74 -15.09
C GLU A 4 23.15 -17.98 -14.48
N GLU A 5 23.24 -17.55 -13.22
CA GLU A 5 22.25 -16.63 -12.64
C GLU A 5 22.21 -15.29 -13.38
N THR A 6 23.38 -14.73 -13.70
CA THR A 6 23.49 -13.50 -14.51
C THR A 6 22.86 -13.69 -15.88
N LEU A 7 23.15 -14.80 -16.57
CA LEU A 7 22.57 -15.12 -17.87
C LEU A 7 21.03 -15.21 -17.80
N ARG A 8 20.47 -15.87 -16.77
CA ARG A 8 19.01 -15.99 -16.61
C ARG A 8 18.34 -14.62 -16.44
N LEU A 9 18.98 -13.73 -15.67
CA LEU A 9 18.54 -12.35 -15.49
C LEU A 9 18.63 -11.55 -16.80
N THR A 10 19.74 -11.68 -17.54
CA THR A 10 19.89 -11.03 -18.85
C THR A 10 18.82 -11.49 -19.84
N VAL A 11 18.61 -12.80 -19.97
CA VAL A 11 17.59 -13.37 -20.87
C VAL A 11 16.20 -12.86 -20.50
N ALA A 12 15.85 -12.82 -19.21
CA ALA A 12 14.56 -12.30 -18.76
C ALA A 12 14.39 -10.80 -19.08
N ALA A 13 15.43 -10.00 -18.84
CA ALA A 13 15.42 -8.57 -19.12
C ALA A 13 15.30 -8.27 -20.63
N LEU A 14 16.06 -8.97 -21.48
CA LEU A 14 16.00 -8.80 -22.92
C LEU A 14 14.63 -9.21 -23.48
N MET A 15 14.08 -10.35 -23.05
CA MET A 15 12.73 -10.76 -23.41
C MET A 15 11.66 -9.72 -23.06
N GLN A 16 11.77 -9.09 -21.89
CA GLN A 16 10.86 -8.03 -21.48
C GLN A 16 11.04 -6.77 -22.34
N LEU A 17 12.29 -6.39 -22.63
CA LEU A 17 12.63 -5.20 -23.39
C LEU A 17 12.22 -5.30 -24.86
N THR A 18 12.41 -6.47 -25.48
CA THR A 18 11.99 -6.76 -26.86
C THR A 18 10.55 -7.22 -26.97
N ARG A 19 9.85 -7.40 -25.83
CA ARG A 19 8.47 -7.93 -25.71
C ARG A 19 8.28 -9.32 -26.31
N GLU A 20 9.33 -10.13 -26.31
CA GLU A 20 9.31 -11.50 -26.80
C GLU A 20 8.86 -12.47 -25.71
N ARG A 21 8.00 -13.43 -26.06
CA ARG A 21 7.53 -14.45 -25.11
C ARG A 21 8.46 -15.66 -25.13
N GLN A 22 8.42 -16.47 -24.06
CA GLN A 22 9.19 -17.71 -23.97
C GLN A 22 9.07 -18.64 -25.19
N PRO A 23 7.88 -18.89 -25.78
CA PRO A 23 7.79 -19.74 -26.97
C PRO A 23 8.50 -19.14 -28.18
N ASP A 24 8.48 -17.81 -28.33
CA ASP A 24 9.05 -17.11 -29.48
C ASP A 24 10.59 -17.20 -29.42
N VAL A 25 11.18 -16.92 -28.24
CA VAL A 25 12.63 -17.06 -28.02
C VAL A 25 13.08 -18.52 -28.10
N ALA A 26 12.30 -19.44 -27.51
CA ALA A 26 12.63 -20.87 -27.56
C ALA A 26 12.72 -21.35 -29.01
N ALA A 27 11.74 -20.99 -29.85
CA ALA A 27 11.76 -21.30 -31.27
C ALA A 27 12.99 -20.70 -31.98
N ALA A 28 13.34 -19.44 -31.68
CA ALA A 28 14.48 -18.76 -32.30
C ALA A 28 15.84 -19.41 -31.99
N ILE A 29 15.99 -20.05 -30.82
CA ILE A 29 17.25 -20.72 -30.43
C ILE A 29 17.20 -22.25 -30.61
N GLY A 30 16.15 -22.78 -31.26
CA GLY A 30 16.00 -24.21 -31.53
C GLY A 30 15.69 -25.05 -30.28
N LEU A 31 15.00 -24.47 -29.30
CA LEU A 31 14.50 -25.14 -28.10
C LEU A 31 12.97 -25.19 -28.08
N THR A 32 12.42 -26.11 -27.32
CA THR A 32 10.99 -26.08 -26.96
C THR A 32 10.76 -25.12 -25.78
N GLN A 33 9.55 -24.56 -25.67
CA GLN A 33 9.19 -23.67 -24.56
C GLN A 33 9.42 -24.33 -23.18
N PRO A 34 9.08 -25.62 -22.93
CA PRO A 34 9.43 -26.28 -21.67
C PRO A 34 10.94 -26.36 -21.40
N GLN A 35 11.76 -26.56 -22.43
CA GLN A 35 13.22 -26.61 -22.30
C GLN A 35 13.82 -25.24 -21.93
N LEU A 36 13.32 -24.15 -22.53
CA LEU A 36 13.71 -22.79 -22.16
C LEU A 36 13.23 -22.45 -20.75
N SER A 37 12.00 -22.81 -20.39
CA SER A 37 11.43 -22.60 -19.06
C SER A 37 12.25 -23.31 -17.96
N ARG A 38 12.65 -24.56 -18.19
CA ARG A 38 13.52 -25.31 -17.25
C ARG A 38 14.86 -24.62 -17.04
N ARG A 39 15.52 -24.13 -18.10
CA ARG A 39 16.77 -23.35 -18.00
C ARG A 39 16.58 -22.02 -17.28
N GLN A 40 15.53 -21.26 -17.61
CA GLN A 40 15.21 -19.99 -16.92
C GLN A 40 14.81 -20.18 -15.45
N SER A 41 14.33 -21.35 -15.06
CA SER A 41 14.05 -21.71 -13.66
C SER A 41 15.24 -22.34 -12.92
N GLY A 42 16.38 -22.53 -13.59
CA GLY A 42 17.57 -23.16 -13.01
C GLY A 42 17.47 -24.67 -12.80
N LYS A 43 16.50 -25.34 -13.42
CA LYS A 43 16.32 -26.80 -13.37
C LYS A 43 17.15 -27.54 -14.41
N SER A 44 17.80 -26.82 -15.32
CA SER A 44 18.69 -27.37 -16.35
C SER A 44 19.73 -26.32 -16.71
N ALA A 45 20.95 -26.76 -17.00
CA ALA A 45 22.05 -25.87 -17.31
C ALA A 45 21.89 -25.21 -18.69
N TRP A 46 22.31 -23.96 -18.80
CA TRP A 46 22.60 -23.32 -20.08
C TRP A 46 23.90 -23.87 -20.67
N THR A 47 23.87 -24.30 -21.94
CA THR A 47 25.09 -24.67 -22.66
C THR A 47 25.73 -23.45 -23.32
N LEU A 48 27.02 -23.50 -23.64
CA LEU A 48 27.68 -22.42 -24.40
C LEU A 48 27.02 -22.23 -25.78
N THR A 49 26.60 -23.32 -26.42
CA THR A 49 25.83 -23.26 -27.67
C THR A 49 24.49 -22.55 -27.51
N ASP A 50 23.80 -22.72 -26.37
CA ASP A 50 22.57 -21.98 -26.08
C ASP A 50 22.87 -20.47 -25.91
N CYS A 51 23.99 -20.12 -25.26
CA CYS A 51 24.44 -18.72 -25.12
C CYS A 51 24.74 -18.07 -26.47
N ASP A 52 25.43 -18.78 -27.36
CA ASP A 52 25.76 -18.29 -28.71
C ASP A 52 24.48 -18.05 -29.53
N ARG A 53 23.49 -18.96 -29.43
CA ARG A 53 22.20 -18.80 -30.12
C ARG A 53 21.37 -17.65 -29.57
N LEU A 54 21.36 -17.46 -28.25
CA LEU A 54 20.71 -16.30 -27.61
C LEU A 54 21.36 -14.99 -28.06
N ALA A 55 22.69 -14.93 -28.05
CA ALA A 55 23.46 -13.76 -28.45
C ALA A 55 23.21 -13.41 -29.93
N ALA A 56 23.27 -14.42 -30.81
CA ALA A 56 22.92 -14.29 -32.22
C ALA A 56 21.47 -13.84 -32.42
N HIS A 57 20.53 -14.39 -31.65
CA HIS A 57 19.12 -14.01 -31.71
C HIS A 57 18.93 -12.52 -31.43
N TRP A 58 19.58 -11.95 -30.40
CA TRP A 58 19.48 -10.52 -30.09
C TRP A 58 20.50 -9.63 -30.82
N GLY A 59 21.33 -10.20 -31.68
CA GLY A 59 22.29 -9.46 -32.50
C GLY A 59 23.43 -8.83 -31.70
N MET A 60 23.94 -9.52 -30.68
CA MET A 60 25.07 -9.08 -29.85
C MET A 60 26.12 -10.19 -29.67
N PRO A 61 27.39 -9.87 -29.35
CA PRO A 61 28.39 -10.84 -28.93
C PRO A 61 28.00 -11.62 -27.67
N THR A 62 28.38 -12.90 -27.57
CA THR A 62 28.08 -13.75 -26.40
C THR A 62 28.63 -13.18 -25.08
N LEU A 63 29.79 -12.51 -25.11
CA LEU A 63 30.35 -11.87 -23.91
C LEU A 63 29.51 -10.67 -23.43
N ASP A 64 28.89 -9.92 -24.35
CA ASP A 64 28.01 -8.81 -24.00
C ASP A 64 26.70 -9.31 -23.36
N LEU A 65 26.20 -10.46 -23.82
CA LEU A 65 25.08 -11.15 -23.18
C LEU A 65 25.43 -11.59 -21.74
N LEU A 66 26.63 -12.10 -21.53
CA LEU A 66 27.09 -12.61 -20.23
C LEU A 66 27.53 -11.50 -19.26
N ALA A 67 27.83 -10.29 -19.75
CA ALA A 67 28.20 -9.14 -18.93
C ALA A 67 27.05 -8.62 -18.03
N GLY A 68 25.81 -9.03 -18.31
CA GLY A 68 24.64 -8.78 -17.46
C GLY A 68 23.55 -7.94 -18.12
N PRO A 69 22.38 -7.82 -17.49
CA PRO A 69 21.16 -7.29 -18.10
C PRO A 69 21.30 -5.83 -18.56
N THR A 70 21.95 -4.98 -17.76
CA THR A 70 22.13 -3.55 -18.09
C THR A 70 23.02 -3.36 -19.31
N HIS A 71 24.14 -4.09 -19.39
CA HIS A 71 25.08 -4.00 -20.51
C HIS A 71 24.46 -4.56 -21.78
N ALA A 72 23.87 -5.76 -21.71
CA ALA A 72 23.22 -6.42 -22.84
C ALA A 72 22.07 -5.57 -23.42
N ALA A 73 21.28 -4.90 -22.58
CA ALA A 73 20.24 -3.98 -23.03
C ALA A 73 20.81 -2.79 -23.83
N GLY A 74 21.98 -2.29 -23.45
CA GLY A 74 22.71 -1.26 -24.18
C GLY A 74 23.23 -1.74 -25.55
N CYS A 75 23.57 -3.02 -25.67
CA CYS A 75 24.09 -3.62 -26.90
C CYS A 75 23.01 -4.02 -27.92
N LEU A 76 21.71 -3.90 -27.59
CA LEU A 76 20.64 -4.24 -28.53
C LEU A 76 20.70 -3.37 -29.81
N PRO A 77 20.54 -3.97 -31.00
CA PRO A 77 20.43 -3.21 -32.25
C PRO A 77 19.29 -2.19 -32.23
N ALA A 78 19.47 -1.05 -32.89
CA ALA A 78 18.51 0.05 -32.90
C ALA A 78 17.09 -0.37 -33.34
N THR A 79 16.97 -1.36 -34.22
CA THR A 79 15.70 -1.94 -34.69
C THR A 79 14.92 -2.72 -33.61
N ARG A 80 15.60 -3.13 -32.54
CA ARG A 80 15.02 -3.86 -31.40
C ARG A 80 14.95 -3.01 -30.13
N ARG A 81 15.46 -1.79 -30.15
CA ARG A 81 15.29 -0.84 -29.05
C ARG A 81 13.86 -0.30 -29.10
N PRO A 82 13.18 -0.17 -27.96
CA PRO A 82 11.94 0.59 -27.90
C PRO A 82 12.21 2.01 -28.43
N THR A 83 11.36 2.52 -29.33
CA THR A 83 11.38 3.93 -29.72
C THR A 83 11.20 4.77 -28.45
N ALA A 84 12.28 5.38 -27.99
CA ALA A 84 12.23 6.38 -26.94
C ALA A 84 11.62 7.66 -27.55
N ASP A 85 10.35 7.93 -27.26
CA ASP A 85 9.84 9.29 -27.40
C ASP A 85 10.64 10.18 -26.44
N ALA A 86 11.46 11.06 -27.04
CA ALA A 86 12.17 12.21 -26.47
C ALA A 86 12.36 12.22 -24.95
N GLN A 87 13.45 11.58 -24.47
CA GLN A 87 14.11 12.04 -23.26
C GLN A 87 14.68 13.44 -23.54
N THR A 88 14.07 14.47 -22.98
CA THR A 88 14.74 15.76 -22.81
C THR A 88 15.88 15.55 -21.80
N ALA A 89 17.06 15.22 -22.30
CA ALA A 89 18.28 15.30 -21.53
C ALA A 89 18.50 16.79 -21.20
N VAL A 90 18.27 17.17 -19.94
CA VAL A 90 18.74 18.45 -19.42
C VAL A 90 20.26 18.34 -19.30
N PRO A 91 21.06 19.19 -19.96
CA PRO A 91 22.51 19.18 -19.78
C PRO A 91 22.81 19.63 -18.35
N LEU A 92 23.59 18.82 -17.61
CA LEU A 92 24.24 19.28 -16.38
C LEU A 92 25.19 20.41 -16.76
N ALA A 93 24.92 21.62 -16.28
CA ALA A 93 25.88 22.71 -16.30
C ALA A 93 27.09 22.36 -15.39
N PRO A 94 28.33 22.76 -15.76
CA PRO A 94 29.52 22.44 -14.99
C PRO A 94 29.56 23.21 -13.66
N SER A 95 30.03 22.54 -12.60
CA SER A 95 30.26 23.13 -11.27
C SER A 95 31.23 24.31 -11.31
N ALA A 96 30.83 25.43 -10.71
CA ALA A 96 31.71 26.54 -10.36
C ALA A 96 32.59 26.16 -9.14
N PRO A 97 33.82 26.70 -9.03
CA PRO A 97 34.82 26.27 -8.05
C PRO A 97 34.58 26.84 -6.64
N ALA A 98 35.01 26.06 -5.64
CA ALA A 98 34.93 26.41 -4.21
C ALA A 98 35.87 27.57 -3.83
N PRO A 99 35.47 28.45 -2.89
CA PRO A 99 36.39 29.42 -2.28
C PRO A 99 37.18 28.80 -1.10
N PRO A 100 38.42 29.26 -0.84
CA PRO A 100 39.23 28.77 0.27
C PRO A 100 38.93 29.52 1.58
N ALA A 101 39.27 28.89 2.70
CA ALA A 101 39.47 29.51 4.01
C ALA A 101 40.75 28.91 4.63
N PRO A 102 41.35 29.43 5.73
CA PRO A 102 41.14 30.68 6.47
C PRO A 102 42.46 31.45 6.77
N CYS A 103 42.40 32.64 7.39
CA CYS A 103 43.47 33.19 8.25
C CYS A 103 42.89 34.07 9.36
N SER A 104 43.56 34.01 10.51
CA SER A 104 43.15 34.38 11.88
C SER A 104 43.38 35.87 12.23
N ALA A 105 42.54 36.44 13.13
CA ALA A 105 42.96 37.23 14.30
C ALA A 105 41.74 37.71 15.13
N ALA A 106 41.77 37.47 16.45
CA ALA A 106 40.94 38.10 17.48
C ALA A 106 41.77 39.23 18.17
N PRO A 107 41.38 39.84 19.32
CA PRO A 107 40.06 39.97 20.00
C PRO A 107 39.78 41.43 20.48
N THR A 108 38.58 41.73 21.02
CA THR A 108 38.43 42.52 22.29
C THR A 108 36.98 42.64 22.82
N ALA A 109 36.84 42.28 24.11
CA ALA A 109 36.09 42.91 25.23
C ALA A 109 34.55 43.08 25.26
N THR A 110 33.91 42.18 26.02
CA THR A 110 32.86 42.32 27.09
C THR A 110 32.86 43.71 27.80
N PRO A 111 31.71 44.29 28.28
CA PRO A 111 30.90 43.68 29.35
C PRO A 111 29.37 43.88 29.41
N ALA A 112 28.72 42.96 30.14
CA ALA A 112 27.44 43.10 30.83
C ALA A 112 27.69 43.68 32.25
N PRO A 113 26.68 44.21 33.00
CA PRO A 113 25.75 43.31 33.71
C PRO A 113 24.34 43.88 33.98
N ALA A 114 23.47 42.99 34.47
CA ALA A 114 22.57 43.14 35.62
C ALA A 114 21.10 42.76 35.35
N GLU A 115 20.73 41.65 35.98
CA GLU A 115 19.39 41.14 36.21
C GLU A 115 18.56 42.09 37.08
N THR A 116 17.26 42.17 36.83
CA THR A 116 16.28 42.30 37.92
C THR A 116 14.94 41.71 37.49
N ALA A 117 14.46 40.78 38.31
CA ALA A 117 13.17 40.11 38.20
C ALA A 117 12.01 41.05 38.55
N ALA A 118 10.85 40.85 37.92
CA ALA A 118 9.53 40.76 38.59
C ALA A 118 8.39 40.66 37.55
N THR A 119 7.66 39.55 37.60
CA THR A 119 6.25 39.47 37.17
C THR A 119 5.39 39.98 38.34
N PRO A 120 4.28 40.69 38.09
CA PRO A 120 2.99 39.99 38.12
C PRO A 120 1.97 40.50 37.07
N ALA A 121 1.10 39.61 36.62
CA ALA A 121 -0.25 39.92 36.09
C ALA A 121 -1.26 39.95 37.26
N PRO A 122 -2.60 40.15 37.12
CA PRO A 122 -3.43 40.44 35.93
C PRO A 122 -4.55 41.51 36.17
N ALA A 123 -5.22 41.99 35.10
CA ALA A 123 -6.63 42.43 35.08
C ALA A 123 -7.04 42.81 33.63
N GLU A 124 -8.00 42.11 33.02
CA GLU A 124 -9.34 42.59 32.60
C GLU A 124 -9.34 44.02 31.98
N THR A 125 -9.85 44.30 30.77
CA THR A 125 -11.21 44.03 30.29
C THR A 125 -11.36 44.44 28.79
N ALA A 126 -12.36 43.85 28.11
CA ALA A 126 -13.23 44.44 27.07
C ALA A 126 -12.74 44.76 25.63
N ALA A 127 -13.20 43.90 24.70
CA ALA A 127 -14.07 44.20 23.53
C ALA A 127 -13.77 45.34 22.54
N ALA A 128 -13.55 44.96 21.26
CA ALA A 128 -14.14 45.51 20.00
C ALA A 128 -13.35 44.92 18.79
N ALA A 129 -13.86 44.00 17.96
CA ALA A 129 -14.84 44.13 16.88
C ALA A 129 -14.39 44.98 15.65
N ALA A 130 -13.77 44.28 14.68
CA ALA A 130 -13.81 44.44 13.20
C ALA A 130 -13.25 45.74 12.54
N PRO A 131 -13.03 45.82 11.20
CA PRO A 131 -13.26 44.85 10.12
C PRO A 131 -12.12 44.70 9.06
N ALA A 132 -12.33 43.74 8.16
CA ALA A 132 -11.60 43.53 6.90
C ALA A 132 -11.95 44.57 5.81
N PRO A 133 -11.12 44.73 4.76
CA PRO A 133 -11.56 45.28 3.49
C PRO A 133 -11.55 44.25 2.35
N ALA A 134 -12.49 44.49 1.43
CA ALA A 134 -12.95 43.64 0.35
C ALA A 134 -12.10 43.67 -0.93
N ALA A 135 -12.41 42.71 -1.80
CA ALA A 135 -11.94 42.54 -3.17
C ALA A 135 -12.37 43.67 -4.13
N PRO A 136 -11.73 43.76 -5.31
CA PRO A 136 -12.37 44.24 -6.53
C PRO A 136 -12.49 43.16 -7.62
N ALA A 137 -13.37 43.47 -8.57
CA ALA A 137 -14.01 42.59 -9.54
C ALA A 137 -13.24 42.38 -10.87
N SER A 138 -13.65 41.28 -11.53
CA SER A 138 -13.70 40.92 -12.96
C SER A 138 -13.11 41.89 -14.01
N SER A 139 -12.27 41.34 -14.90
CA SER A 139 -12.14 41.82 -16.28
C SER A 139 -11.74 40.70 -17.27
N ALA A 140 -12.64 40.47 -18.21
CA ALA A 140 -12.54 40.04 -19.61
C ALA A 140 -11.44 39.06 -20.12
N ALA A 141 -11.95 38.06 -20.85
CA ALA A 141 -11.23 37.20 -21.79
C ALA A 141 -10.78 37.92 -23.08
N PRO A 142 -9.79 37.37 -23.80
CA PRO A 142 -9.67 37.57 -25.25
C PRO A 142 -9.90 36.27 -26.04
N ALA A 143 -10.61 36.42 -27.16
CA ALA A 143 -10.87 35.43 -28.21
C ALA A 143 -9.71 35.40 -29.26
N PRO A 144 -9.71 34.45 -30.22
CA PRO A 144 -8.50 33.88 -30.83
C PRO A 144 -8.10 34.50 -32.19
N ALA A 145 -6.87 34.23 -32.64
CA ALA A 145 -6.41 34.43 -34.03
C ALA A 145 -5.22 33.48 -34.34
N PRO A 146 -4.82 33.28 -35.60
CA PRO A 146 -5.55 32.58 -36.67
C PRO A 146 -4.80 31.31 -37.15
N ALA A 147 -5.49 30.54 -38.00
CA ALA A 147 -5.02 29.29 -38.61
C ALA A 147 -3.86 29.48 -39.60
N LEU A 148 -2.89 28.57 -39.56
CA LEU A 148 -1.98 28.28 -40.67
C LEU A 148 -2.19 26.82 -41.12
N ALA A 149 -2.39 26.70 -42.43
CA ALA A 149 -2.72 25.47 -43.11
C ALA A 149 -1.48 24.61 -43.45
N ALA A 150 -1.74 23.30 -43.48
CA ALA A 150 -1.18 22.25 -44.33
C ALA A 150 0.32 21.87 -44.23
N ALA A 151 0.55 20.63 -43.78
CA ALA A 151 1.39 19.69 -44.51
C ALA A 151 0.85 18.25 -44.32
N ALA A 152 0.62 17.58 -45.44
CA ALA A 152 0.10 16.22 -45.54
C ALA A 152 1.19 15.14 -45.34
N THR A 153 0.73 13.88 -45.34
CA THR A 153 1.47 12.58 -45.27
C THR A 153 1.68 12.06 -43.85
N SER A 154 1.44 10.80 -43.48
CA SER A 154 1.14 9.56 -44.21
C SER A 154 0.31 8.64 -43.28
N SER A 155 -0.68 7.95 -43.85
CA SER A 155 -1.57 7.03 -43.13
C SER A 155 -0.97 5.62 -43.10
N VAL A 156 -0.54 5.15 -41.94
CA VAL A 156 -0.25 3.74 -41.67
C VAL A 156 -1.38 3.17 -40.81
N PRO A 157 -1.96 1.99 -41.12
CA PRO A 157 -3.06 1.45 -40.33
C PRO A 157 -2.53 1.02 -38.96
N ARG A 158 -2.88 1.79 -37.91
CA ARG A 158 -2.67 1.35 -36.52
C ARG A 158 -3.76 0.34 -36.17
N THR A 159 -3.35 -0.90 -35.96
CA THR A 159 -4.12 -1.89 -35.19
C THR A 159 -4.50 -1.30 -33.83
N PRO A 160 -5.70 -1.62 -33.30
CA PRO A 160 -6.24 -0.91 -32.14
C PRO A 160 -5.40 -1.24 -30.91
N ARG A 161 -4.59 -0.27 -30.47
CA ARG A 161 -4.12 -0.17 -29.09
C ARG A 161 -5.39 -0.19 -28.24
N ARG A 162 -5.58 -1.22 -27.41
CA ARG A 162 -6.72 -1.32 -26.48
C ARG A 162 -6.78 0.00 -25.72
N ALA A 163 -7.72 0.86 -26.11
CA ALA A 163 -7.82 2.19 -25.56
C ALA A 163 -8.01 2.01 -24.06
N ALA A 164 -7.24 2.74 -23.26
CA ALA A 164 -7.62 2.90 -21.87
C ALA A 164 -9.06 3.44 -21.89
N PRO A 165 -10.02 2.79 -21.22
CA PRO A 165 -11.39 3.26 -21.22
C PRO A 165 -11.40 4.72 -20.77
N ALA A 166 -11.95 5.60 -21.62
CA ALA A 166 -11.90 7.06 -21.47
C ALA A 166 -12.96 7.58 -20.48
N GLY A 167 -13.18 6.85 -19.38
CA GLY A 167 -14.23 7.13 -18.40
C GLY A 167 -13.68 7.26 -16.97
N PRO A 168 -14.45 7.91 -16.07
CA PRO A 168 -14.22 7.84 -14.63
C PRO A 168 -14.00 6.40 -14.13
N LEU A 169 -13.09 6.22 -13.16
CA LEU A 169 -12.80 4.88 -12.61
C LEU A 169 -14.02 4.13 -12.05
N PRO A 170 -14.99 4.78 -11.37
CA PRO A 170 -16.22 4.12 -10.95
C PRO A 170 -16.99 3.44 -12.10
N ASP A 171 -16.96 4.03 -13.30
CA ASP A 171 -17.70 3.51 -14.45
C ASP A 171 -17.16 2.15 -14.91
N LEU A 172 -15.88 1.86 -14.71
CA LEU A 172 -15.32 0.53 -14.99
C LEU A 172 -15.99 -0.58 -14.18
N ILE A 173 -16.42 -0.26 -12.95
CA ILE A 173 -17.12 -1.21 -12.09
C ILE A 173 -18.58 -1.29 -12.53
N ARG A 174 -19.24 -0.14 -12.73
CA ARG A 174 -20.65 -0.05 -13.13
C ARG A 174 -20.91 -0.75 -14.46
N ASP A 175 -20.12 -0.44 -15.48
CA ASP A 175 -20.22 -1.03 -16.82
C ASP A 175 -20.05 -2.55 -16.75
N ARG A 176 -19.15 -3.05 -15.89
CA ARG A 176 -18.96 -4.50 -15.74
C ARG A 176 -20.14 -5.17 -15.06
N VAL A 177 -20.77 -4.53 -14.07
CA VAL A 177 -22.00 -5.05 -13.45
C VAL A 177 -23.13 -5.09 -14.47
N VAL A 178 -23.36 -4.01 -15.22
CA VAL A 178 -24.39 -3.93 -16.27
C VAL A 178 -24.16 -5.01 -17.34
N ALA A 179 -22.91 -5.18 -17.79
CA ALA A 179 -22.56 -6.22 -18.75
C ALA A 179 -22.85 -7.62 -18.18
N ALA A 180 -22.47 -7.90 -16.94
CA ALA A 180 -22.69 -9.21 -16.32
C ALA A 180 -24.18 -9.53 -16.12
N LEU A 181 -24.99 -8.55 -15.72
CA LEU A 181 -26.45 -8.72 -15.60
C LEU A 181 -27.08 -8.96 -16.97
N THR A 182 -26.64 -8.24 -18.00
CA THR A 182 -27.09 -8.44 -19.38
C THR A 182 -26.72 -9.83 -19.90
N GLU A 183 -25.47 -10.25 -19.71
CA GLU A 183 -24.96 -11.59 -20.06
C GLU A 183 -25.73 -12.71 -19.34
N ALA A 184 -26.21 -12.45 -18.12
CA ALA A 184 -27.02 -13.38 -17.31
C ALA A 184 -28.53 -13.32 -17.61
N GLY A 185 -28.98 -12.50 -18.57
CA GLY A 185 -30.41 -12.33 -18.86
C GLY A 185 -31.22 -11.70 -17.71
N GLY A 186 -30.56 -10.93 -16.84
CA GLY A 186 -31.15 -10.32 -15.65
C GLY A 186 -31.11 -11.18 -14.39
N ASP A 187 -30.56 -12.40 -14.44
CA ASP A 187 -30.39 -13.26 -13.26
C ASP A 187 -29.26 -12.73 -12.35
N ALA A 188 -29.65 -12.22 -11.17
CA ALA A 188 -28.74 -11.61 -10.21
C ALA A 188 -27.72 -12.60 -9.62
N ASP A 189 -28.13 -13.84 -9.35
CA ASP A 189 -27.25 -14.85 -8.74
C ASP A 189 -26.18 -15.32 -9.74
N VAL A 190 -26.59 -15.54 -10.99
CA VAL A 190 -25.68 -15.90 -12.09
C VAL A 190 -24.70 -14.76 -12.37
N ALA A 191 -25.18 -13.51 -12.46
CA ALA A 191 -24.35 -12.33 -12.66
C ALA A 191 -23.34 -12.16 -11.52
N GLN A 192 -23.79 -12.24 -10.27
CA GLN A 192 -22.94 -12.15 -9.08
C GLN A 192 -21.85 -13.23 -9.08
N ALA A 193 -22.20 -14.49 -9.37
CA ALA A 193 -21.22 -15.57 -9.43
C ALA A 193 -20.15 -15.35 -10.52
N ALA A 194 -20.56 -14.82 -11.68
CA ALA A 194 -19.64 -14.46 -12.76
C ALA A 194 -18.72 -13.30 -12.37
N LEU A 195 -19.27 -12.26 -11.76
CA LEU A 195 -18.52 -11.10 -11.26
C LEU A 195 -17.50 -11.49 -10.18
N ILE A 196 -17.88 -12.32 -9.21
CA ILE A 196 -16.99 -12.81 -8.17
C ILE A 196 -15.79 -13.57 -8.77
N LYS A 197 -16.00 -14.39 -9.81
CA LYS A 197 -14.91 -15.09 -10.51
C LYS A 197 -13.93 -14.13 -11.20
N ARG A 198 -14.43 -12.99 -11.70
CA ARG A 198 -13.65 -11.96 -12.38
C ARG A 198 -13.05 -10.88 -11.47
N ALA A 199 -13.39 -10.87 -10.18
CA ALA A 199 -12.98 -9.81 -9.28
C ALA A 199 -11.44 -9.55 -9.24
N VAL A 200 -10.59 -10.57 -9.37
CA VAL A 200 -9.12 -10.39 -9.42
C VAL A 200 -8.67 -9.66 -10.69
N PRO A 201 -8.94 -10.16 -11.92
CA PRO A 201 -8.53 -9.43 -13.13
C PRO A 201 -9.17 -8.03 -13.21
N ASP A 202 -10.42 -7.87 -12.76
CA ASP A 202 -11.09 -6.58 -12.84
C ASP A 202 -10.52 -5.56 -11.83
N VAL A 203 -10.16 -5.98 -10.60
CA VAL A 203 -9.51 -5.07 -9.64
C VAL A 203 -8.07 -4.73 -10.05
N MET A 204 -7.36 -5.63 -10.73
CA MET A 204 -6.04 -5.33 -11.30
C MET A 204 -6.15 -4.34 -12.49
N ALA A 205 -7.16 -4.50 -13.34
CA ALA A 205 -7.44 -3.53 -14.40
C ALA A 205 -7.82 -2.15 -13.83
N LEU A 206 -8.64 -2.12 -12.77
CA LEU A 206 -8.99 -0.89 -12.05
C LEU A 206 -7.75 -0.26 -11.41
N PHE A 207 -6.87 -1.07 -10.80
CA PHE A 207 -5.62 -0.60 -10.23
C PHE A 207 -4.73 0.04 -11.31
N ALA A 208 -4.50 -0.64 -12.43
CA ALA A 208 -3.72 -0.11 -13.55
C ALA A 208 -4.30 1.21 -14.09
N ALA A 209 -5.62 1.29 -14.31
CA ALA A 209 -6.31 2.51 -14.72
C ALA A 209 -6.16 3.63 -13.68
N SER A 210 -6.15 3.28 -12.38
CA SER A 210 -5.94 4.24 -11.30
C SER A 210 -4.54 4.86 -11.27
N ARG A 211 -3.55 4.18 -11.88
CA ARG A 211 -2.17 4.66 -11.97
C ARG A 211 -1.90 5.59 -13.14
N VAL A 212 -2.80 5.69 -14.12
CA VAL A 212 -2.65 6.62 -15.25
C VAL A 212 -2.59 8.07 -14.74
N GLY A 213 -1.50 8.76 -15.07
CA GLY A 213 -1.20 10.12 -14.58
C GLY A 213 -0.67 10.18 -13.14
N GLY A 214 -0.36 9.05 -12.52
CA GLY A 214 0.23 8.98 -11.19
C GLY A 214 1.68 9.47 -11.17
N ARG A 215 2.08 10.16 -10.09
CA ARG A 215 3.43 10.72 -9.93
C ARG A 215 4.52 9.68 -9.63
N TYR A 216 4.12 8.49 -9.19
CA TYR A 216 5.04 7.44 -8.73
C TYR A 216 4.90 6.22 -9.61
N GLU A 217 6.02 5.79 -10.18
CA GLU A 217 6.19 4.45 -10.74
C GLU A 217 6.49 3.49 -9.59
N HIS A 218 5.83 2.33 -9.57
CA HIS A 218 6.00 1.32 -8.53
C HIS A 218 6.48 0.02 -9.17
N SER A 219 7.14 -0.83 -8.40
CA SER A 219 7.52 -2.16 -8.89
C SER A 219 6.42 -3.16 -8.59
N GLU A 220 5.92 -3.87 -9.60
CA GLU A 220 4.97 -4.97 -9.43
C GLU A 220 5.66 -6.23 -8.90
N PHE A 221 6.92 -6.46 -9.29
CA PHE A 221 7.73 -7.62 -8.93
C PHE A 221 9.12 -7.23 -8.38
N PRO A 222 9.21 -6.46 -7.28
CA PRO A 222 10.49 -6.17 -6.67
C PRO A 222 11.13 -7.46 -6.13
N PRO A 223 12.47 -7.54 -6.08
CA PRO A 223 13.16 -8.65 -5.40
C PRO A 223 12.64 -8.82 -3.97
N THR A 224 12.10 -10.01 -3.66
CA THR A 224 11.52 -10.29 -2.34
C THR A 224 12.64 -10.48 -1.32
N ALA A 225 12.68 -9.62 -0.30
CA ALA A 225 13.60 -9.76 0.82
C ALA A 225 13.38 -11.12 1.51
N GLY A 226 14.46 -11.76 1.97
CA GLY A 226 14.40 -13.11 2.54
C GLY A 226 13.40 -13.24 3.71
N ILE A 227 13.22 -12.17 4.48
CA ILE A 227 12.27 -12.14 5.61
C ILE A 227 10.80 -12.22 5.19
N LEU A 228 10.48 -11.83 3.96
CA LEU A 228 9.12 -11.88 3.39
C LEU A 228 8.84 -13.19 2.64
N GLN A 229 9.83 -14.08 2.52
CA GLN A 229 9.66 -15.37 1.86
C GLN A 229 9.13 -16.39 2.87
N LYS A 230 8.06 -17.08 2.50
CA LYS A 230 7.56 -18.21 3.28
C LYS A 230 8.59 -19.33 3.31
N ARG A 231 8.97 -19.78 4.51
CA ARG A 231 9.86 -20.94 4.69
C ARG A 231 9.24 -22.25 4.21
N SER A 232 7.91 -22.35 4.23
CA SER A 232 7.15 -23.46 3.64
C SER A 232 5.72 -23.03 3.32
N GLN A 233 5.01 -23.78 2.45
CA GLN A 233 3.63 -23.44 2.07
C GLN A 233 2.64 -23.37 3.25
N LYS A 234 2.87 -24.17 4.30
CA LYS A 234 2.05 -24.20 5.53
C LYS A 234 2.75 -23.54 6.72
N GLY A 235 3.95 -22.99 6.53
CA GLY A 235 4.72 -22.35 7.58
C GLY A 235 4.14 -21.01 7.98
N ALA A 236 4.35 -20.62 9.24
CA ALA A 236 4.03 -19.29 9.70
C ALA A 236 4.92 -18.25 8.98
N ASP A 237 4.34 -17.10 8.68
CA ASP A 237 5.10 -15.94 8.22
C ASP A 237 6.00 -15.43 9.36
N ALA A 238 7.18 -14.92 9.01
CA ALA A 238 8.06 -14.29 9.99
C ALA A 238 7.51 -12.92 10.44
N ILE A 239 6.62 -12.32 9.65
CA ILE A 239 6.03 -11.02 9.91
C ILE A 239 4.82 -11.16 10.82
N TRP A 240 4.88 -10.50 11.97
CA TRP A 240 3.78 -10.38 12.90
C TRP A 240 2.88 -9.20 12.53
N GLU A 241 1.67 -9.50 12.06
CA GLU A 241 0.71 -8.48 11.61
C GLU A 241 -0.04 -7.80 12.77
N GLY A 242 0.02 -8.35 13.99
CA GLY A 242 -0.70 -7.78 15.15
C GLY A 242 -2.18 -8.14 15.19
N ARG A 243 -2.56 -9.34 14.74
CA ARG A 243 -3.98 -9.74 14.65
C ARG A 243 -4.69 -9.68 16.02
N PRO A 244 -5.81 -8.94 16.13
CA PRO A 244 -6.60 -8.84 17.35
C PRO A 244 -7.16 -10.17 17.82
N LYS A 245 -6.86 -10.51 19.07
CA LYS A 245 -7.52 -11.55 19.86
C LYS A 245 -7.29 -11.20 21.34
N TRP A 246 -8.09 -10.27 21.83
CA TRP A 246 -7.97 -9.72 23.17
C TRP A 246 -9.32 -9.69 23.87
N ARG A 247 -9.31 -9.93 25.18
CA ARG A 247 -10.45 -9.84 26.09
C ARG A 247 -10.00 -9.18 27.37
N ALA A 248 -10.81 -8.28 27.92
CA ALA A 248 -10.59 -7.68 29.23
C ALA A 248 -10.64 -8.77 30.31
N VAL A 249 -9.47 -9.26 30.74
CA VAL A 249 -9.34 -10.45 31.60
C VAL A 249 -10.06 -10.25 32.93
N ASP A 250 -9.84 -9.10 33.57
CA ASP A 250 -10.42 -8.80 34.88
C ASP A 250 -11.93 -8.62 34.82
N LEU A 251 -12.43 -7.98 33.74
CA LEU A 251 -13.87 -7.85 33.51
C LEU A 251 -14.54 -9.23 33.35
N HIS A 252 -13.95 -10.12 32.53
CA HIS A 252 -14.48 -11.48 32.36
C HIS A 252 -14.33 -12.34 33.62
N ARG A 253 -13.32 -12.08 34.46
CA ARG A 253 -13.15 -12.75 35.75
C ARG A 253 -14.22 -12.30 36.74
N ALA A 254 -14.43 -11.00 36.89
CA ALA A 254 -15.44 -10.43 37.76
C ALA A 254 -16.85 -10.87 37.35
N ALA A 255 -17.14 -10.88 36.05
CA ALA A 255 -18.43 -11.34 35.54
C ALA A 255 -18.68 -12.83 35.83
N ARG A 256 -17.67 -13.70 35.64
CA ARG A 256 -17.78 -15.13 35.98
C ARG A 256 -17.93 -15.38 37.47
N ALA A 257 -17.39 -14.51 38.31
CA ALA A 257 -17.57 -14.56 39.76
C ALA A 257 -18.94 -14.01 40.22
N GLY A 258 -19.79 -13.53 39.29
CA GLY A 258 -21.07 -12.91 39.62
C GLY A 258 -20.96 -11.54 40.29
N HIS A 259 -19.77 -10.91 40.24
CA HIS A 259 -19.54 -9.61 40.88
C HIS A 259 -20.05 -8.44 40.04
N ILE A 260 -20.15 -8.63 38.73
CA ILE A 260 -20.62 -7.62 37.79
C ILE A 260 -21.52 -8.25 36.75
N THR A 261 -22.48 -7.46 36.27
CA THR A 261 -23.30 -7.77 35.11
C THR A 261 -23.25 -6.56 34.19
N VAL A 262 -22.87 -6.77 32.94
CA VAL A 262 -22.60 -5.68 31.99
C VAL A 262 -23.20 -6.00 30.63
N ASP A 263 -24.02 -5.10 30.10
CA ASP A 263 -24.53 -5.22 28.74
C ASP A 263 -23.46 -4.81 27.73
N VAL A 264 -23.25 -5.66 26.73
CA VAL A 264 -22.20 -5.53 25.74
C VAL A 264 -22.82 -5.55 24.36
N THR A 265 -22.43 -4.60 23.53
CA THR A 265 -22.75 -4.60 22.10
C THR A 265 -21.51 -4.98 21.30
N ALA A 266 -21.60 -6.00 20.45
CA ALA A 266 -20.58 -6.26 19.45
C ALA A 266 -20.82 -5.38 18.22
N LEU A 267 -19.82 -4.56 17.90
CA LEU A 267 -19.77 -3.69 16.75
C LEU A 267 -18.92 -4.33 15.66
N ASP A 268 -19.34 -4.18 14.42
CA ASP A 268 -18.64 -4.67 13.24
C ASP A 268 -18.28 -3.48 12.34
N MET A 269 -17.00 -3.33 12.07
CA MET A 269 -16.46 -2.23 11.28
C MET A 269 -16.64 -2.48 9.80
N ASN A 270 -17.30 -1.56 9.11
CA ASN A 270 -17.61 -1.72 7.69
C ASN A 270 -16.34 -1.74 6.81
N ALA A 271 -16.24 -2.76 5.96
CA ALA A 271 -15.24 -2.87 4.89
C ALA A 271 -13.79 -2.57 5.34
N ALA A 272 -13.36 -3.20 6.44
CA ALA A 272 -12.05 -2.94 7.08
C ALA A 272 -10.86 -2.97 6.11
N TYR A 273 -10.79 -3.95 5.19
CA TYR A 273 -9.72 -4.00 4.18
C TYR A 273 -9.81 -2.88 3.14
N LEU A 274 -11.01 -2.44 2.76
CA LEU A 274 -11.18 -1.29 1.87
C LEU A 274 -10.71 0.00 2.54
N ALA A 275 -11.01 0.18 3.83
CA ALA A 275 -10.49 1.29 4.62
C ALA A 275 -8.96 1.24 4.72
N ALA A 276 -8.40 0.05 4.91
CA ALA A 276 -6.96 -0.18 5.07
C ALA A 276 -6.14 0.04 3.79
N LEU A 277 -6.76 0.13 2.60
CA LEU A 277 -6.05 0.52 1.37
C LEU A 277 -5.47 1.94 1.45
N LYS A 278 -5.97 2.78 2.37
CA LYS A 278 -5.35 4.05 2.72
C LYS A 278 -4.21 3.80 3.73
N THR A 279 -3.04 3.46 3.21
CA THR A 279 -1.85 3.14 4.01
C THR A 279 -0.58 3.45 3.23
N TRP A 280 0.53 3.67 3.94
CA TRP A 280 1.82 3.96 3.33
C TRP A 280 2.43 2.69 2.76
N LEU A 281 2.49 2.59 1.44
CA LEU A 281 3.02 1.43 0.74
C LEU A 281 4.42 1.72 0.18
N PRO A 282 5.39 0.79 0.35
CA PRO A 282 6.70 0.90 -0.27
C PRO A 282 6.56 0.90 -1.79
N ILE A 283 7.21 1.82 -2.49
CA ILE A 283 7.04 1.99 -3.94
C ILE A 283 7.92 0.99 -4.71
N GLY A 284 9.17 0.84 -4.28
CA GLY A 284 10.18 -0.01 -4.94
C GLY A 284 10.78 -1.07 -4.02
N LYS A 285 11.93 -1.61 -4.44
CA LYS A 285 12.73 -2.61 -3.69
C LYS A 285 13.01 -2.14 -2.27
N LEU A 286 12.79 -3.02 -1.29
CA LEU A 286 13.16 -2.78 0.09
C LEU A 286 14.69 -2.85 0.25
N THR A 287 15.24 -1.87 0.95
CA THR A 287 16.65 -1.80 1.33
C THR A 287 16.76 -2.07 2.82
N HIS A 288 17.74 -2.90 3.18
CA HIS A 288 18.09 -3.16 4.57
C HIS A 288 18.80 -1.96 5.18
N SER A 289 18.49 -1.68 6.44
CA SER A 289 19.18 -0.68 7.25
C SER A 289 19.15 -1.11 8.70
N GLU A 290 20.26 -0.92 9.40
CA GLU A 290 20.36 -1.07 10.85
C GLU A 290 20.22 0.29 11.54
N GLY A 291 19.77 0.28 12.80
CA GLY A 291 19.65 1.48 13.63
C GLY A 291 18.28 1.62 14.29
N ASP A 292 18.19 2.59 15.20
CA ASP A 292 17.06 2.82 16.10
C ASP A 292 16.08 3.91 15.62
N ARG A 293 16.36 4.54 14.48
CA ARG A 293 15.60 5.69 14.00
C ARG A 293 14.48 5.31 13.03
N HIS A 294 13.27 5.78 13.32
CA HIS A 294 12.14 5.73 12.40
C HIS A 294 12.21 6.83 11.33
N ASP A 295 12.02 6.48 10.06
CA ASP A 295 11.86 7.44 8.96
C ASP A 295 10.39 7.50 8.52
N PRO A 296 9.67 8.60 8.77
CA PRO A 296 8.25 8.70 8.47
C PRO A 296 7.94 8.74 6.97
N LYS A 297 8.93 8.89 6.07
CA LYS A 297 8.75 8.88 4.61
C LYS A 297 8.95 7.49 3.99
N ARG A 298 9.32 6.50 4.80
CA ARG A 298 9.57 5.13 4.36
C ARG A 298 8.52 4.19 4.94
N SER A 299 8.38 3.03 4.29
CA SER A 299 7.50 1.96 4.74
C SER A 299 8.15 0.62 4.41
N GLY A 300 7.77 -0.41 5.17
CA GLY A 300 8.24 -1.77 5.01
C GLY A 300 8.00 -2.59 6.27
N VAL A 301 9.03 -3.36 6.65
CA VAL A 301 9.03 -4.20 7.84
C VAL A 301 10.23 -3.91 8.73
N HIS A 302 10.05 -4.08 10.04
CA HIS A 302 10.99 -3.63 11.07
C HIS A 302 11.13 -4.73 12.13
N LEU A 303 12.37 -5.08 12.48
CA LEU A 303 12.63 -5.86 13.69
C LEU A 303 12.65 -4.90 14.85
N VAL A 304 11.74 -5.12 15.80
CA VAL A 304 11.49 -4.17 16.88
C VAL A 304 11.42 -4.94 18.20
N ASP A 305 12.10 -4.41 19.22
CA ASP A 305 11.72 -4.68 20.60
C ASP A 305 10.51 -3.81 20.93
N PRO A 306 9.31 -4.38 21.06
CA PRO A 306 8.07 -3.61 21.14
C PRO A 306 7.93 -2.78 22.41
N GLY A 307 8.71 -3.09 23.44
CA GLY A 307 8.53 -2.52 24.77
C GLY A 307 7.39 -3.17 25.56
N GLU A 308 7.23 -2.70 26.80
CA GLU A 308 6.19 -3.16 27.72
C GLU A 308 4.87 -2.40 27.50
N TRP A 309 3.76 -3.15 27.47
CA TRP A 309 2.41 -2.59 27.42
C TRP A 309 1.91 -2.32 28.84
N LEU A 310 1.50 -1.07 29.11
CA LEU A 310 1.28 -0.60 30.49
C LEU A 310 -0.22 -0.53 30.87
N THR A 311 -1.12 -0.74 29.92
CA THR A 311 -2.56 -0.43 30.05
C THR A 311 -3.41 -1.70 29.89
N PRO A 312 -3.85 -2.37 30.97
CA PRO A 312 -4.54 -3.67 30.89
C PRO A 312 -5.98 -3.58 30.37
N ASP A 313 -6.59 -2.40 30.41
CA ASP A 313 -7.95 -2.08 29.97
C ASP A 313 -8.07 -1.78 28.46
N LEU A 314 -6.94 -1.71 27.75
CA LEU A 314 -6.89 -1.61 26.31
C LEU A 314 -6.07 -2.76 25.68
N PRO A 315 -6.47 -3.26 24.50
CA PRO A 315 -5.65 -4.21 23.76
C PRO A 315 -4.34 -3.54 23.32
N SER A 316 -3.24 -4.30 23.31
CA SER A 316 -2.01 -3.88 22.62
C SER A 316 -2.22 -3.88 21.10
N PRO A 317 -1.65 -2.93 20.34
CA PRO A 317 -1.59 -2.99 18.87
C PRO A 317 -0.90 -4.23 18.32
N LEU A 318 -0.15 -4.97 19.15
CA LEU A 318 0.45 -6.26 18.79
C LEU A 318 -0.55 -7.42 18.79
N GLY A 319 -1.81 -7.20 19.13
CA GLY A 319 -2.82 -8.25 19.19
C GLY A 319 -2.47 -9.29 20.26
N SER A 320 -2.64 -10.59 19.95
CA SER A 320 -2.45 -11.67 20.92
C SER A 320 -1.00 -12.19 21.03
N ARG A 321 -0.01 -11.30 20.95
CA ARG A 321 1.39 -11.70 21.12
C ARG A 321 1.62 -12.14 22.56
N GLN A 322 2.25 -13.31 22.75
CA GLN A 322 2.57 -13.87 24.08
C GLN A 322 4.07 -14.02 24.30
N GLU A 323 4.80 -14.38 23.25
CA GLU A 323 6.25 -14.56 23.31
C GLU A 323 6.96 -13.20 23.51
N PRO A 324 7.86 -13.10 24.51
CA PRO A 324 8.66 -11.89 24.71
C PRO A 324 9.73 -11.73 23.63
N GLY A 325 10.36 -10.56 23.63
CA GLY A 325 11.52 -10.26 22.79
C GLY A 325 11.19 -9.69 21.41
N PRO A 326 12.24 -9.45 20.60
CA PRO A 326 12.10 -8.78 19.31
C PRO A 326 11.26 -9.57 18.31
N LEU A 327 10.50 -8.85 17.49
CA LEU A 327 9.71 -9.44 16.42
C LEU A 327 9.64 -8.54 15.19
N TRP A 328 9.45 -9.16 14.02
CA TRP A 328 9.24 -8.43 12.79
C TRP A 328 7.81 -7.93 12.72
N ILE A 329 7.64 -6.62 12.69
CA ILE A 329 6.34 -5.96 12.50
C ILE A 329 6.34 -5.12 11.22
N THR A 330 5.15 -4.71 10.80
CA THR A 330 5.00 -3.81 9.65
C THR A 330 4.95 -2.35 10.08
N GLU A 331 5.14 -1.45 9.12
CA GLU A 331 5.11 -0.01 9.33
C GLU A 331 3.85 0.52 10.05
N PRO A 332 2.60 0.07 9.73
CA PRO A 332 1.41 0.49 10.47
C PRO A 332 1.48 0.19 11.97
N THR A 333 1.95 -1.01 12.33
CA THR A 333 2.06 -1.44 13.73
C THR A 333 3.16 -0.66 14.46
N LEU A 334 4.32 -0.44 13.81
CA LEU A 334 5.38 0.40 14.38
C LEU A 334 4.89 1.82 14.66
N ARG A 335 4.22 2.46 13.68
CA ARG A 335 3.63 3.79 13.87
C ARG A 335 2.58 3.82 14.98
N ALA A 336 1.80 2.75 15.12
CA ALA A 336 0.83 2.63 16.21
C ALA A 336 1.54 2.56 17.57
N LEU A 337 2.59 1.76 17.71
CA LEU A 337 3.37 1.66 18.96
C LEU A 337 4.07 2.98 19.32
N ILE A 338 4.71 3.64 18.35
CA ILE A 338 5.31 4.97 18.58
C ILE A 338 4.25 5.97 19.08
N ARG A 339 3.05 5.94 18.48
CA ARG A 339 1.93 6.79 18.93
C ARG A 339 1.47 6.41 20.33
N CYS A 340 1.35 5.12 20.65
CA CYS A 340 0.97 4.63 21.97
C CYS A 340 1.98 5.04 23.05
N ALA A 341 3.27 4.98 22.74
CA ALA A 341 4.32 5.45 23.63
C ALA A 341 4.22 6.95 23.90
N GLY A 342 3.90 7.76 22.88
CA GLY A 342 3.61 9.19 23.06
C GLY A 342 2.30 9.49 23.82
N MET A 343 1.52 8.47 24.16
CA MET A 343 0.32 8.55 25.00
C MET A 343 0.50 7.79 26.33
N ASP A 344 1.75 7.43 26.68
CA ASP A 344 2.11 6.68 27.89
C ASP A 344 1.42 5.31 28.05
N LEU A 345 0.95 4.71 26.94
CA LEU A 345 0.29 3.39 26.96
C LEU A 345 1.29 2.22 26.90
N CYS A 346 2.52 2.49 26.44
CA CYS A 346 3.60 1.52 26.38
C CYS A 346 4.96 2.22 26.47
N THR A 347 6.00 1.48 26.83
CA THR A 347 7.36 2.01 26.69
C THR A 347 7.70 2.23 25.21
N PRO A 348 8.54 3.22 24.85
CA PRO A 348 8.93 3.44 23.46
C PRO A 348 9.52 2.20 22.78
N PRO A 349 9.02 1.79 21.60
CA PRO A 349 9.57 0.65 20.88
C PRO A 349 10.97 0.97 20.37
N LYS A 350 11.88 -0.02 20.41
CA LYS A 350 13.24 0.11 19.90
C LYS A 350 13.38 -0.62 18.57
N ILE A 351 13.72 0.14 17.52
CA ILE A 351 14.00 -0.42 16.20
C ILE A 351 15.42 -0.99 16.22
N MET A 352 15.59 -2.19 15.67
CA MET A 352 16.88 -2.86 15.58
C MET A 352 17.38 -2.84 14.14
N GLU A 353 16.53 -3.29 13.22
CA GLU A 353 16.78 -3.30 11.79
C GLU A 353 15.48 -3.12 11.01
N SER A 354 15.59 -2.76 9.74
CA SER A 354 14.46 -2.44 8.89
C SER A 354 14.73 -2.83 7.43
N TRP A 355 13.69 -3.27 6.75
CA TRP A 355 13.65 -3.43 5.30
C TRP A 355 12.59 -2.48 4.75
N THR A 356 13.01 -1.35 4.19
CA THR A 356 12.08 -0.29 3.77
C THR A 356 12.42 0.29 2.41
N SER A 357 11.45 0.91 1.76
CA SER A 357 11.68 1.78 0.61
C SER A 357 10.90 3.09 0.74
N GLY A 358 11.16 4.05 -0.15
CA GLY A 358 10.34 5.26 -0.24
C GLY A 358 8.87 4.88 -0.43
N ALA A 359 7.98 5.52 0.31
CA ALA A 359 6.59 5.09 0.39
C ALA A 359 5.61 6.17 -0.05
N SER A 360 4.38 5.77 -0.35
CA SER A 360 3.27 6.68 -0.61
C SER A 360 1.96 6.14 -0.05
N GLU A 361 1.21 6.98 0.66
CA GLU A 361 -0.18 6.72 1.04
C GLU A 361 -1.14 6.86 -0.15
N GLY A 362 -0.75 7.62 -1.17
CA GLY A 362 -1.58 7.90 -2.35
C GLY A 362 -1.59 6.79 -3.40
N LEU A 363 -0.87 5.68 -3.18
CA LEU A 363 -0.64 4.65 -4.19
C LEU A 363 -1.94 3.96 -4.62
N LEU A 364 -2.77 3.56 -3.65
CA LEU A 364 -4.06 2.90 -3.86
C LEU A 364 -5.25 3.86 -3.73
N GLU A 365 -5.03 5.13 -3.37
CA GLU A 365 -6.11 6.03 -2.95
C GLU A 365 -7.13 6.29 -4.08
N LYS A 366 -6.69 6.43 -5.32
CA LYS A 366 -7.58 6.68 -6.46
C LYS A 366 -8.49 5.45 -6.74
N MET A 367 -7.93 4.24 -6.68
CA MET A 367 -8.68 2.99 -6.77
C MET A 367 -9.64 2.83 -5.57
N ARG A 368 -9.15 3.07 -4.36
CA ARG A 368 -9.95 3.00 -3.12
C ARG A 368 -11.17 3.90 -3.20
N ARG A 369 -11.00 5.16 -3.64
CA ARG A 369 -12.12 6.11 -3.81
C ARG A 369 -13.15 5.63 -4.82
N ALA A 370 -12.73 5.03 -5.93
CA ALA A 370 -13.65 4.48 -6.91
C ALA A 370 -14.48 3.33 -6.32
N LEU A 371 -13.84 2.39 -5.61
CA LEU A 371 -14.51 1.29 -4.91
C LEU A 371 -15.48 1.80 -3.83
N VAL A 372 -15.08 2.81 -3.04
CA VAL A 372 -15.93 3.44 -2.02
C VAL A 372 -17.16 4.09 -2.66
N THR A 373 -16.96 4.87 -3.73
CA THR A 373 -18.05 5.57 -4.44
C THR A 373 -19.11 4.57 -4.91
N VAL A 374 -18.69 3.52 -5.63
CA VAL A 374 -19.62 2.51 -6.17
C VAL A 374 -20.27 1.69 -5.05
N ARG A 375 -19.54 1.39 -3.97
CA ARG A 375 -20.10 0.69 -2.82
C ARG A 375 -21.17 1.51 -2.10
N ASP A 376 -20.92 2.80 -1.88
CA ASP A 376 -21.87 3.66 -1.16
C ASP A 376 -23.15 3.84 -2.00
N GLU A 377 -23.02 4.07 -3.31
CA GLU A 377 -24.15 4.08 -4.25
C GLU A 377 -24.92 2.75 -4.25
N ALA A 378 -24.23 1.61 -4.24
CA ALA A 378 -24.87 0.30 -4.21
C ALA A 378 -25.64 0.07 -2.90
N ILE A 379 -25.11 0.53 -1.77
CA ILE A 379 -25.80 0.45 -0.48
C ILE A 379 -27.05 1.31 -0.48
N ASP A 380 -26.97 2.55 -0.97
CA ASP A 380 -28.11 3.47 -1.03
C ASP A 380 -29.23 2.93 -1.93
N ASN A 381 -28.88 2.18 -2.98
CA ASN A 381 -29.82 1.57 -3.91
C ASN A 381 -30.22 0.12 -3.56
N ASN A 382 -29.74 -0.44 -2.44
CA ASN A 382 -29.91 -1.86 -2.10
C ASN A 382 -29.49 -2.84 -3.21
N ASP A 383 -28.42 -2.49 -3.95
CA ASP A 383 -27.83 -3.34 -4.99
C ASP A 383 -26.84 -4.33 -4.35
N GLU A 384 -27.33 -5.53 -4.05
CA GLU A 384 -26.54 -6.61 -3.46
C GLU A 384 -25.47 -7.14 -4.41
N VAL A 385 -25.76 -7.23 -5.71
CA VAL A 385 -24.83 -7.74 -6.73
C VAL A 385 -23.58 -6.87 -6.79
N THR A 386 -23.76 -5.54 -6.88
CA THR A 386 -22.64 -4.60 -6.88
C THR A 386 -21.92 -4.59 -5.54
N THR A 387 -22.65 -4.64 -4.42
CA THR A 387 -22.07 -4.65 -3.07
C THR A 387 -21.13 -5.86 -2.87
N GLU A 388 -21.57 -7.07 -3.22
CA GLU A 388 -20.77 -8.29 -3.10
C GLU A 388 -19.64 -8.34 -4.15
N TYR A 389 -19.84 -7.78 -5.34
CA TYR A 389 -18.78 -7.66 -6.34
C TYR A 389 -17.65 -6.75 -5.85
N VAL A 390 -17.95 -5.53 -5.39
CA VAL A 390 -16.95 -4.60 -4.84
C VAL A 390 -16.25 -5.21 -3.62
N LYS A 391 -16.99 -5.90 -2.75
CA LYS A 391 -16.43 -6.65 -1.62
C LYS A 391 -15.45 -7.74 -2.05
N SER A 392 -15.80 -8.47 -3.10
CA SER A 392 -14.90 -9.47 -3.70
C SER A 392 -13.66 -8.83 -4.31
N MET A 393 -13.78 -7.67 -4.98
CA MET A 393 -12.64 -6.95 -5.57
C MET A 393 -11.58 -6.60 -4.53
N TYR A 394 -11.92 -5.83 -3.48
CA TYR A 394 -10.90 -5.42 -2.51
C TYR A 394 -10.40 -6.59 -1.66
N SER A 395 -11.27 -7.53 -1.26
CA SER A 395 -10.88 -8.68 -0.43
C SER A 395 -9.91 -9.58 -1.19
N LYS A 396 -10.20 -9.86 -2.46
CA LYS A 396 -9.32 -10.68 -3.30
C LYS A 396 -8.05 -9.96 -3.68
N PHE A 397 -8.08 -8.64 -3.93
CA PHE A 397 -6.85 -7.85 -4.11
C PHE A 397 -5.89 -8.07 -2.94
N VAL A 398 -6.31 -7.80 -1.71
CA VAL A 398 -5.46 -7.95 -0.51
C VAL A 398 -4.98 -9.39 -0.32
N SER A 399 -5.84 -10.38 -0.55
CA SER A 399 -5.46 -11.79 -0.36
C SER A 399 -4.54 -12.37 -1.45
N THR A 400 -4.48 -11.74 -2.62
CA THR A 400 -3.76 -12.30 -3.78
C THR A 400 -2.50 -11.53 -4.18
N ILE A 401 -2.35 -10.26 -3.78
CA ILE A 401 -1.17 -9.45 -4.13
C ILE A 401 0.13 -9.94 -3.49
N GLY A 402 0.09 -10.84 -2.49
CA GLY A 402 1.27 -11.37 -1.83
C GLY A 402 2.04 -12.38 -2.68
N GLU A 403 1.88 -13.67 -2.39
CA GLU A 403 2.54 -14.76 -3.14
C GLU A 403 1.53 -15.70 -3.84
N SER A 404 0.29 -15.25 -4.05
CA SER A 404 -0.75 -16.11 -4.62
C SER A 404 -0.56 -16.34 -6.12
N ALA A 405 -0.73 -17.59 -6.57
CA ALA A 405 -0.73 -17.92 -7.99
C ALA A 405 -1.97 -17.40 -8.74
N ALA A 406 -3.01 -16.97 -8.01
CA ALA A 406 -4.24 -16.44 -8.59
C ALA A 406 -4.06 -15.03 -9.17
N ASN A 407 -3.04 -14.29 -8.73
CA ASN A 407 -2.69 -12.98 -9.28
C ASN A 407 -1.28 -13.04 -9.88
N ARG A 408 -1.21 -12.89 -11.20
CA ARG A 408 0.05 -12.95 -11.95
C ARG A 408 0.53 -11.58 -12.42
N GLU A 409 -0.18 -10.52 -12.03
CA GLU A 409 0.09 -9.14 -12.44
C GLU A 409 0.90 -8.37 -11.39
N ILE A 410 0.94 -8.88 -10.14
CA ILE A 410 1.68 -8.26 -9.04
C ILE A 410 2.10 -9.29 -7.99
N ARG A 411 3.28 -9.11 -7.39
CA ARG A 411 3.79 -9.90 -6.26
C ARG A 411 4.47 -9.00 -5.22
N ARG A 412 3.71 -8.58 -4.23
CA ARG A 412 4.04 -7.65 -3.14
C ARG A 412 3.62 -8.22 -1.78
N PRO A 413 4.33 -9.22 -1.23
CA PRO A 413 4.05 -9.74 0.12
C PRO A 413 4.17 -8.66 1.20
N ASP A 414 5.04 -7.68 1.01
CA ASP A 414 5.14 -6.49 1.87
C ASP A 414 3.83 -5.70 1.90
N TRP A 415 3.22 -5.41 0.74
CA TRP A 415 1.94 -4.70 0.70
C TRP A 415 0.82 -5.49 1.37
N MET A 416 0.77 -6.80 1.16
CA MET A 416 -0.21 -7.68 1.80
C MET A 416 -0.15 -7.56 3.32
N HIS A 417 1.04 -7.73 3.92
CA HIS A 417 1.22 -7.63 5.36
C HIS A 417 0.91 -6.23 5.90
N ILE A 418 1.33 -5.18 5.18
CA ILE A 418 1.08 -3.78 5.56
C ILE A 418 -0.43 -3.47 5.55
N ILE A 419 -1.16 -3.84 4.49
CA ILE A 419 -2.61 -3.59 4.41
C ILE A 419 -3.37 -4.36 5.49
N ARG A 420 -2.99 -5.61 5.77
CA ARG A 420 -3.61 -6.40 6.86
C ARG A 420 -3.37 -5.77 8.23
N SER A 421 -2.11 -5.42 8.51
CA SER A 421 -1.74 -4.76 9.76
C SER A 421 -2.45 -3.41 9.91
N GLN A 422 -2.60 -2.65 8.82
CA GLN A 422 -3.36 -1.40 8.83
C GLN A 422 -4.83 -1.62 9.21
N ALA A 423 -5.47 -2.69 8.73
CA ALA A 423 -6.85 -3.00 9.11
C ALA A 423 -6.96 -3.25 10.64
N PHE A 424 -6.00 -3.97 11.21
CA PHE A 424 -5.93 -4.21 12.66
C PHE A 424 -5.66 -2.93 13.46
N VAL A 425 -4.75 -2.07 12.99
CA VAL A 425 -4.51 -0.75 13.59
C VAL A 425 -5.74 0.15 13.50
N ASN A 426 -6.49 0.10 12.40
CA ASN A 426 -7.74 0.86 12.27
C ASN A 426 -8.78 0.41 13.31
N LEU A 427 -8.92 -0.89 13.55
CA LEU A 427 -9.78 -1.42 14.62
C LEU A 427 -9.29 -0.98 16.01
N TRP A 428 -7.98 -1.05 16.25
CA TRP A 428 -7.38 -0.57 17.50
C TRP A 428 -7.68 0.93 17.74
N LEU A 429 -7.56 1.77 16.72
CA LEU A 429 -7.90 3.20 16.82
C LEU A 429 -9.38 3.43 17.18
N LYS A 430 -10.29 2.54 16.73
CA LYS A 430 -11.69 2.58 17.14
C LYS A 430 -11.86 2.16 18.60
N ALA A 431 -11.16 1.12 19.06
CA ALA A 431 -11.16 0.71 20.46
C ALA A 431 -10.64 1.84 21.37
N HIS A 432 -9.53 2.48 21.02
CA HIS A 432 -8.99 3.62 21.75
C HIS A 432 -9.95 4.82 21.73
N LYS A 433 -10.62 5.10 20.60
CA LYS A 433 -11.65 6.16 20.53
C LYS A 433 -12.82 5.86 21.47
N ALA A 434 -13.29 4.62 21.51
CA ALA A 434 -14.37 4.18 22.40
C ALA A 434 -13.98 4.38 23.87
N HIS A 435 -12.81 3.88 24.24
CA HIS A 435 -12.25 4.01 25.59
C HIS A 435 -12.10 5.47 26.03
N LYS A 436 -11.50 6.32 25.18
CA LYS A 436 -11.36 7.76 25.44
C LYS A 436 -12.71 8.48 25.62
N ALA A 437 -13.77 7.96 25.00
CA ALA A 437 -15.12 8.49 25.14
C ALA A 437 -15.87 7.92 26.37
N GLY A 438 -15.22 7.12 27.22
CA GLY A 438 -15.79 6.54 28.43
C GLY A 438 -16.51 5.20 28.22
N LEU A 439 -16.44 4.60 27.03
CA LEU A 439 -16.95 3.26 26.81
C LEU A 439 -15.98 2.22 27.38
N THR A 440 -16.53 1.14 27.95
CA THR A 440 -15.69 0.01 28.39
C THR A 440 -15.41 -0.89 27.20
N VAL A 441 -14.13 -1.10 26.86
CA VAL A 441 -13.73 -2.05 25.80
C VAL A 441 -13.67 -3.46 26.41
N VAL A 442 -14.52 -4.36 25.93
CA VAL A 442 -14.70 -5.70 26.50
C VAL A 442 -13.87 -6.74 25.77
N GLN A 443 -13.89 -6.70 24.44
CA GLN A 443 -13.22 -7.65 23.58
C GLN A 443 -12.91 -7.00 22.22
N MET A 444 -11.80 -7.42 21.61
CA MET A 444 -11.45 -7.06 20.23
C MET A 444 -10.96 -8.32 19.50
N SER A 445 -11.59 -8.65 18.38
CA SER A 445 -11.34 -9.89 17.65
C SER A 445 -11.35 -9.69 16.14
N GLY A 446 -10.60 -10.55 15.44
CA GLY A 446 -10.67 -10.60 13.98
C GLY A 446 -10.13 -9.34 13.32
N THR A 447 -10.78 -8.90 12.24
CA THR A 447 -10.34 -7.73 11.46
C THR A 447 -11.18 -6.49 11.75
N ASP A 448 -12.41 -6.68 12.25
CA ASP A 448 -13.47 -5.69 12.28
C ASP A 448 -14.37 -5.75 13.52
N GLU A 449 -14.17 -6.68 14.46
CA GLU A 449 -15.10 -6.90 15.57
C GLU A 449 -14.61 -6.25 16.88
N LEU A 450 -15.42 -5.35 17.43
CA LEU A 450 -15.15 -4.60 18.66
C LEU A 450 -16.35 -4.68 19.60
N HIS A 451 -16.14 -5.19 20.81
CA HIS A 451 -17.18 -5.33 21.81
C HIS A 451 -17.03 -4.23 22.85
N VAL A 452 -18.09 -3.45 23.07
CA VAL A 452 -18.10 -2.33 24.01
C VAL A 452 -19.32 -2.36 24.91
N SER A 453 -19.17 -1.83 26.11
CA SER A 453 -20.29 -1.48 26.99
C SER A 453 -20.41 0.03 27.13
N GLY A 454 -21.66 0.51 27.20
CA GLY A 454 -22.03 1.92 27.21
C GLY A 454 -22.70 2.39 25.90
N ASN A 455 -23.06 3.68 25.84
CA ASN A 455 -23.74 4.28 24.68
C ASN A 455 -22.78 4.51 23.51
N TRP A 456 -22.59 3.47 22.67
CA TRP A 456 -21.66 3.53 21.55
C TRP A 456 -22.11 4.45 20.42
N GLN A 457 -23.43 4.69 20.26
CA GLN A 457 -23.99 5.56 19.24
C GLN A 457 -23.58 7.02 19.43
N ALA A 458 -23.25 7.44 20.65
CA ALA A 458 -22.67 8.75 20.92
C ALA A 458 -21.25 8.93 20.35
N VAL A 459 -20.55 7.81 20.06
CA VAL A 459 -19.14 7.81 19.62
C VAL A 459 -19.00 7.47 18.14
N PHE A 460 -19.86 6.59 17.64
CA PHE A 460 -19.83 6.12 16.25
C PHE A 460 -21.20 6.30 15.58
N PRO A 461 -21.25 6.91 14.39
CA PRO A 461 -22.48 6.94 13.62
C PRO A 461 -22.83 5.52 13.17
N GLU A 462 -24.10 5.15 13.33
CA GLU A 462 -24.63 3.87 12.87
C GLU A 462 -24.85 3.87 11.35
N GLY A 463 -24.58 2.73 10.71
CA GLY A 463 -24.88 2.51 9.29
C GLY A 463 -23.86 1.62 8.60
N ARG A 464 -23.88 1.66 7.26
CA ARG A 464 -23.08 0.76 6.39
C ARG A 464 -21.93 1.47 5.65
N GLY A 465 -21.86 2.79 5.74
CA GLY A 465 -20.77 3.59 5.18
C GLY A 465 -19.42 3.31 5.85
N LEU A 466 -18.32 3.65 5.18
CA LEU A 466 -16.96 3.29 5.62
C LEU A 466 -16.57 3.86 7.00
N SER A 467 -17.12 5.03 7.37
CA SER A 467 -16.88 5.66 8.68
C SER A 467 -17.87 5.23 9.76
N GLN A 468 -19.00 4.64 9.35
CA GLN A 468 -20.08 4.15 10.20
C GLN A 468 -19.78 2.74 10.72
N VAL A 469 -20.51 2.33 11.74
CA VAL A 469 -20.42 1.00 12.36
C VAL A 469 -21.81 0.37 12.44
N LYS A 470 -21.88 -0.96 12.47
CA LYS A 470 -23.13 -1.69 12.68
C LYS A 470 -23.07 -2.51 13.96
N ALA A 471 -24.18 -2.55 14.70
CA ALA A 471 -24.35 -3.50 15.79
C ALA A 471 -24.64 -4.90 15.21
N LYS A 472 -23.97 -5.92 15.75
CA LYS A 472 -24.11 -7.32 15.30
C LYS A 472 -24.92 -8.16 16.28
N ASN A 473 -24.59 -8.05 17.57
CA ASN A 473 -25.34 -8.69 18.63
C ASN A 473 -25.22 -7.87 19.93
N ILE A 474 -26.15 -8.10 20.83
CA ILE A 474 -26.14 -7.58 22.20
C ILE A 474 -26.19 -8.79 23.12
N TYR A 475 -25.34 -8.81 24.12
CA TYR A 475 -25.30 -9.87 25.12
C TYR A 475 -24.91 -9.30 26.48
N THR A 476 -25.31 -9.99 27.54
CA THR A 476 -24.99 -9.61 28.91
C THR A 476 -23.84 -10.46 29.41
N LEU A 477 -22.72 -9.82 29.77
CA LEU A 477 -21.58 -10.49 30.39
C LEU A 477 -21.86 -10.64 31.90
N GLY A 478 -21.79 -11.87 32.41
CA GLY A 478 -22.09 -12.17 33.83
C GLY A 478 -23.59 -12.27 34.13
N GLY A 479 -24.43 -12.41 33.10
CA GLY A 479 -25.82 -12.85 33.26
C GLY A 479 -25.88 -14.36 33.49
N ASN A 480 -26.86 -14.81 34.28
CA ASN A 480 -27.20 -16.22 34.37
C ASN A 480 -27.84 -16.64 33.04
N GLU A 481 -27.14 -17.44 32.24
CA GLU A 481 -27.82 -18.38 31.32
C GLU A 481 -28.18 -19.65 32.09
#